data_AF-W6VYM6-F1
#
_entry.id   AF-W6VYM6-F1
#
_cell.length_a   1.000
_cell.length_b   1.000
_cell.length_c   1.000
_cell.angle_alpha   90.00
_cell.angle_beta   90.00
_cell.angle_gamma   90.00
#
_symmetry.space_group_name_H-M   'P 1'
#
loop_
_entity.id
_entity.type
_entity.pdbx_description
1 polymer ?
#
loop_
_entity_poly.entity_id
_entity_poly.type
_entity_poly.pdbx_seq_one_letter_code
_entity_poly.pdbx_strand_id
1 'polypeptide(L)'
;MTVQRFHSHRSENTAFVSWIRNVHLQRSRESYLNEISMLLGGRAAEEVILGTIHDGSGGVIGSDLQRATDLATYMLAALGMGEGLSYSNASDQKQLEKLRGSDPVLHRRVVRKSCAVTGKRWRNLHLWCGSVSS
;
A
#
# COMPACT_ATOMS: atom_id res chain seq x y z
N MET A 1 -18.90 1.38 -17.55
CA MET A 1 -18.82 0.64 -16.28
C MET A 1 -19.31 -0.77 -16.56
N THR A 2 -18.41 -1.76 -16.58
CA THR A 2 -18.81 -3.16 -16.78
C THR A 2 -18.19 -3.96 -15.65
N VAL A 3 -19.04 -4.35 -14.69
CA VAL A 3 -18.68 -5.28 -13.62
C VAL A 3 -18.90 -6.68 -14.18
N GLN A 4 -17.83 -7.43 -14.44
CA GLN A 4 -17.96 -8.85 -14.74
C GLN A 4 -18.00 -9.65 -13.44
N ARG A 5 -19.04 -10.45 -13.27
CA ARG A 5 -19.30 -11.30 -12.12
C ARG A 5 -18.76 -12.70 -12.43
N PHE A 6 -17.60 -13.05 -11.89
CA PHE A 6 -17.06 -14.41 -11.95
C PHE A 6 -17.50 -15.19 -10.71
N HIS A 7 -18.10 -16.37 -10.92
CA HIS A 7 -18.42 -17.34 -9.87
C HIS A 7 -17.39 -18.46 -9.90
N SER A 8 -16.64 -18.69 -8.81
CA SER A 8 -16.36 -20.05 -8.27
C SER A 8 -15.55 -20.04 -6.96
N HIS A 9 -16.11 -20.79 -6.00
CA HIS A 9 -15.61 -21.46 -4.79
C HIS A 9 -14.34 -21.02 -4.02
N ARG A 10 -14.59 -20.66 -2.75
CA ARG A 10 -13.71 -20.51 -1.55
C ARG A 10 -12.55 -19.51 -1.64
N SER A 11 -12.90 -18.24 -1.44
CA SER A 11 -12.11 -17.36 -0.56
C SER A 11 -13.09 -16.42 0.16
N GLU A 12 -13.00 -16.33 1.48
CA GLU A 12 -13.81 -15.45 2.33
C GLU A 12 -13.43 -13.95 2.18
N ASN A 13 -12.92 -13.53 1.01
CA ASN A 13 -12.71 -12.12 0.67
C ASN A 13 -13.82 -11.68 -0.31
N THR A 14 -14.86 -11.03 0.22
CA THR A 14 -16.10 -10.69 -0.50
C THR A 14 -16.03 -9.44 -1.39
N ALA A 15 -14.89 -8.75 -1.47
CA ALA A 15 -14.74 -7.55 -2.31
C ALA A 15 -13.32 -7.40 -2.86
N PHE A 16 -13.03 -8.01 -4.01
CA PHE A 16 -11.81 -7.75 -4.76
C PHE A 16 -12.10 -6.79 -5.92
N VAL A 17 -11.55 -5.58 -5.87
CA VAL A 17 -11.60 -4.63 -7.00
C VAL A 17 -10.24 -4.65 -7.71
N SER A 18 -10.25 -5.05 -8.97
CA SER A 18 -9.07 -4.97 -9.85
C SER A 18 -9.25 -3.83 -10.82
N TRP A 19 -8.26 -2.93 -10.88
CA TRP A 19 -8.22 -1.86 -11.87
C TRP A 19 -7.31 -2.28 -13.02
N ILE A 20 -7.74 -2.01 -14.25
CA ILE A 20 -6.90 -2.18 -15.45
C ILE A 20 -5.75 -1.18 -15.33
N ARG A 21 -4.55 -1.69 -15.09
CA ARG A 21 -3.33 -0.88 -15.07
C ARG A 21 -2.94 -0.56 -16.51
N ASN A 22 -3.10 0.70 -16.92
CA ASN A 22 -2.37 1.20 -18.08
C ASN A 22 -0.89 1.17 -17.71
N VAL A 23 -0.12 0.30 -18.38
CA VAL A 23 1.33 0.21 -18.20
C VAL A 23 1.94 1.47 -18.80
N HIS A 24 2.03 2.52 -17.99
CA HIS A 24 2.80 3.70 -18.36
C HIS A 24 4.29 3.34 -18.30
N LEU A 25 4.97 3.44 -19.45
CA LEU A 25 6.41 3.16 -19.59
C LEU A 25 7.28 3.97 -18.62
N GLN A 26 6.78 5.12 -18.15
CA GLN A 26 7.40 5.93 -17.10
C GLN A 26 6.34 6.39 -16.11
N ARG A 27 6.48 6.01 -14.83
CA ARG A 27 5.61 6.43 -13.74
C ARG A 27 6.31 7.45 -12.86
N SER A 28 5.62 8.54 -12.54
CA SER A 28 6.13 9.53 -11.58
C SER A 28 6.09 8.97 -10.16
N ARG A 29 6.93 9.54 -9.27
CA ARG A 29 6.90 9.25 -7.84
C ARG A 29 5.50 9.40 -7.25
N GLU A 30 4.77 10.44 -7.65
CA GLU A 30 3.41 10.70 -7.20
C GLU A 30 2.42 9.62 -7.64
N SER A 31 2.57 9.09 -8.86
CA SER A 31 1.73 7.99 -9.35
C SER A 31 1.82 6.75 -8.45
N TYR A 32 3.02 6.41 -7.98
CA TYR A 32 3.18 5.30 -7.05
C TYR A 32 2.60 5.61 -5.67
N LEU A 33 2.78 6.84 -5.16
CA LEU A 33 2.18 7.23 -3.87
C LEU A 33 0.64 7.22 -3.92
N ASN A 34 0.06 7.59 -5.05
CA ASN A 34 -1.38 7.50 -5.27
C ASN A 34 -1.85 6.04 -5.25
N GLU A 35 -1.11 5.12 -5.88
CA GLU A 35 -1.44 3.68 -5.83
C GLU A 35 -1.34 3.11 -4.41
N ILE A 36 -0.28 3.47 -3.66
CA ILE A 36 -0.16 3.13 -2.24
C ILE A 36 -1.36 3.69 -1.44
N SER A 37 -1.78 4.92 -1.74
CA SER A 37 -2.95 5.53 -1.08
C SER A 37 -4.23 4.75 -1.35
N MET A 38 -4.45 4.30 -2.58
CA MET A 38 -5.63 3.53 -2.95
C MET A 38 -5.66 2.17 -2.25
N LEU A 39 -4.53 1.46 -2.23
CA LEU A 39 -4.41 0.15 -1.56
C LEU A 39 -4.70 0.28 -0.06
N LEU A 40 -4.18 1.32 0.59
CA LEU A 40 -4.41 1.54 2.02
C LEU A 40 -5.74 2.23 2.34
N GLY A 41 -6.53 2.56 1.31
CA GLY A 41 -7.80 3.28 1.46
C GLY A 41 -8.89 2.47 2.14
N GLY A 42 -8.97 1.16 1.87
CA GLY A 42 -9.93 0.27 2.52
C GLY A 42 -9.71 0.22 4.04
N ARG A 43 -8.46 -0.03 4.44
CA ARG A 43 -8.06 -0.04 5.86
C ARG A 43 -8.30 1.30 6.56
N ALA A 44 -8.03 2.42 5.87
CA ALA A 44 -8.32 3.75 6.42
C ALA A 44 -9.83 4.01 6.55
N ALA A 45 -10.64 3.52 5.61
CA ALA A 45 -12.10 3.65 5.67
C ALA A 45 -12.70 2.81 6.81
N GLU A 46 -12.18 1.60 7.06
CA GLU A 46 -12.56 0.80 8.23
C GLU A 46 -12.30 1.55 9.54
N GLU A 47 -11.11 2.15 9.69
CA GLU A 47 -10.76 2.90 10.89
C GLU A 47 -11.70 4.12 11.10
N VAL A 48 -12.02 4.86 10.04
CA VAL A 48 -12.87 6.06 10.12
C VAL A 48 -14.34 5.71 10.35
N ILE A 49 -14.88 4.69 9.68
CA ILE A 49 -16.32 4.38 9.68
C ILE A 49 -16.67 3.40 10.80
N LEU A 50 -15.84 2.38 11.01
CA LEU A 50 -16.10 1.29 11.95
C LEU A 50 -15.39 1.49 13.29
N GLY A 51 -14.46 2.45 13.39
CA GLY A 51 -13.69 2.71 14.61
C GLY A 51 -12.72 1.59 14.98
N THR A 52 -12.52 0.61 14.09
CA THR A 52 -11.65 -0.54 14.29
C THR A 52 -11.13 -1.04 12.94
N ILE A 53 -9.99 -1.72 12.97
CA ILE A 53 -9.33 -2.27 11.79
C ILE A 53 -9.62 -3.77 11.72
N HIS A 54 -10.05 -4.26 10.55
CA HIS A 54 -10.27 -5.68 10.32
C HIS A 54 -9.10 -6.31 9.55
N ASP A 55 -9.01 -7.63 9.57
CA ASP A 55 -7.93 -8.40 8.95
C ASP A 55 -8.06 -8.52 7.41
N GLY A 56 -9.20 -8.12 6.84
CA GLY A 56 -9.49 -8.20 5.40
C GLY A 56 -8.49 -7.45 4.51
N SER A 57 -7.82 -6.42 5.02
CA SER A 57 -6.78 -5.67 4.31
C SER A 57 -5.37 -6.28 4.43
N GLY A 58 -5.20 -7.37 5.20
CA GLY A 58 -3.90 -7.99 5.52
C GLY A 58 -3.93 -9.52 5.57
N GLY A 59 -2.93 -10.14 6.19
CA GLY A 59 -2.95 -11.57 6.57
C GLY A 59 -2.69 -12.60 5.45
N VAL A 60 -2.89 -12.23 4.18
CA VAL A 60 -2.69 -13.14 3.03
C VAL A 60 -1.77 -12.57 1.95
N ILE A 61 -1.16 -13.47 1.18
CA ILE A 61 -0.46 -13.10 -0.05
C ILE A 61 -1.48 -12.49 -1.02
N GLY A 62 -1.14 -11.34 -1.59
CA GLY A 62 -2.00 -10.54 -2.44
C GLY A 62 -2.88 -9.54 -1.70
N SER A 63 -2.79 -9.45 -0.37
CA SER A 63 -3.50 -8.43 0.42
C SER A 63 -3.05 -7.02 0.05
N ASP A 64 -3.93 -6.04 0.28
CA ASP A 64 -3.64 -4.64 -0.03
C ASP A 64 -2.45 -4.12 0.78
N LEU A 65 -2.28 -4.57 2.03
CA LEU A 65 -1.13 -4.23 2.85
C LEU A 65 0.18 -4.76 2.28
N GLN A 66 0.20 -6.01 1.81
CA GLN A 66 1.39 -6.59 1.18
C GLN A 66 1.71 -5.85 -0.13
N ARG A 67 0.71 -5.60 -0.98
CA ARG A 67 0.89 -4.86 -2.24
C ARG A 67 1.41 -3.44 -1.99
N ALA A 68 0.87 -2.74 -1.00
CA ALA A 68 1.30 -1.39 -0.66
C ALA A 68 2.74 -1.37 -0.15
N THR A 69 3.12 -2.32 0.69
CA THR A 69 4.48 -2.41 1.24
C THR A 69 5.50 -2.85 0.19
N ASP A 70 5.16 -3.77 -0.71
CA ASP A 70 5.99 -4.13 -1.85
C ASP A 70 6.22 -2.95 -2.79
N LEU A 71 5.16 -2.21 -3.13
CA LEU A 71 5.26 -1.05 -3.99
C LEU A 71 6.13 0.04 -3.35
N ALA A 72 5.96 0.30 -2.06
CA ALA A 72 6.80 1.24 -1.31
C ALA A 72 8.27 0.77 -1.24
N THR A 73 8.51 -0.53 -1.10
CA THR A 73 9.86 -1.11 -1.10
C THR A 73 10.53 -0.92 -2.45
N TYR A 74 9.81 -1.26 -3.53
CA TYR A 74 10.28 -1.11 -4.90
C TYR A 74 10.61 0.36 -5.23
N MET A 75 9.72 1.29 -4.87
CA MET A 75 9.99 2.74 -5.01
C MET A 75 11.27 3.18 -4.32
N LEU A 76 11.47 2.76 -3.07
CA LEU A 76 12.58 3.25 -2.24
C LEU A 76 13.91 2.58 -2.57
N ALA A 77 13.89 1.28 -2.83
CA ALA A 77 15.09 0.46 -2.93
C ALA A 77 15.49 0.15 -4.38
N ALA A 78 14.54 -0.02 -5.30
CA ALA A 78 14.85 -0.34 -6.70
C ALA A 78 14.88 0.92 -7.58
N LEU A 79 13.92 1.84 -7.39
CA LEU A 79 13.80 3.06 -8.19
C LEU A 79 14.53 4.27 -7.60
N GLY A 80 15.05 4.18 -6.37
CA GLY A 80 15.73 5.28 -5.70
C GLY A 80 14.85 6.52 -5.42
N MET A 81 13.51 6.38 -5.41
CA MET A 81 12.55 7.48 -5.25
C MET A 81 12.33 7.91 -3.78
N GLY A 82 13.30 7.64 -2.93
CA GLY A 82 13.32 7.98 -1.51
C GLY A 82 13.96 9.34 -1.22
N GLU A 83 14.30 9.57 0.06
CA GLU A 83 15.10 10.73 0.50
C GLU A 83 16.57 10.67 0.05
N GLY A 84 17.00 9.54 -0.51
CA GLY A 84 18.32 9.35 -1.08
C GLY A 84 18.28 8.30 -2.20
N LEU A 85 19.32 8.32 -3.05
CA LEU A 85 19.52 7.38 -4.13
C LEU A 85 19.90 6.00 -3.57
N SER A 86 19.14 4.98 -3.94
CA SER A 86 19.37 3.59 -3.58
C SER A 86 18.97 2.72 -4.76
N TYR A 87 19.70 1.64 -5.00
CA TYR A 87 19.41 0.68 -6.06
C TYR A 87 19.47 -0.75 -5.52
N SER A 88 18.55 -1.58 -6.00
CA SER A 88 18.49 -3.01 -5.76
C SER A 88 17.79 -3.65 -6.96
N ASN A 89 18.18 -4.87 -7.31
CA ASN A 89 17.56 -5.62 -8.41
C ASN A 89 16.31 -6.40 -7.97
N ALA A 90 15.75 -6.10 -6.80
CA ALA A 90 14.57 -6.77 -6.28
C ALA A 90 13.35 -6.36 -7.11
N SER A 91 12.72 -7.34 -7.77
CA SER A 91 11.60 -7.09 -8.69
C SER A 91 10.36 -7.93 -8.38
N ASP A 92 10.53 -9.10 -7.74
CA ASP A 92 9.42 -9.93 -7.28
C ASP A 92 9.11 -9.75 -5.78
N GLN A 93 7.91 -10.18 -5.37
CA GLN A 93 7.43 -10.08 -3.99
C GLN A 93 8.39 -10.70 -2.97
N LYS A 94 8.93 -11.89 -3.27
CA LYS A 94 9.77 -12.65 -2.34
C LYS A 94 11.12 -11.96 -2.13
N GLN A 95 11.67 -11.39 -3.19
CA GLN A 95 12.90 -10.58 -3.14
C GLN A 95 12.68 -9.30 -2.33
N LEU A 96 11.56 -8.60 -2.54
CA LEU A 96 11.23 -7.38 -1.79
C LEU A 96 11.00 -7.67 -0.30
N GLU A 97 10.33 -8.78 0.02
CA GLU A 97 10.17 -9.25 1.40
C GLU A 97 11.51 -9.58 2.05
N LYS A 98 12.35 -10.35 1.37
CA LYS A 98 13.70 -10.68 1.85
C LYS A 98 14.52 -9.41 2.09
N LEU A 99 14.44 -8.44 1.18
CA LEU A 99 15.15 -7.17 1.29
C LEU A 99 14.72 -6.38 2.53
N ARG A 100 13.40 -6.31 2.80
CA ARG A 100 12.88 -5.70 4.03
C ARG A 100 13.33 -6.45 5.29
N GLY A 101 13.43 -7.77 5.23
CA GLY A 101 13.92 -8.58 6.34
C GLY A 101 15.41 -8.38 6.62
N SER A 102 16.22 -8.18 5.58
CA SER A 102 17.67 -7.99 5.72
C SER A 102 18.10 -6.57 6.07
N ASP A 103 17.29 -5.55 5.75
CA ASP A 103 17.60 -4.14 5.99
C ASP A 103 16.53 -3.47 6.89
N PRO A 104 16.79 -3.38 8.21
CA PRO A 104 15.89 -2.72 9.15
C PRO A 104 15.72 -1.20 8.90
N VAL A 105 16.70 -0.55 8.26
CA VAL A 105 16.61 0.87 7.92
C VAL A 105 15.63 1.06 6.76
N LEU A 106 15.73 0.23 5.72
CA LEU A 106 14.75 0.20 4.63
C LEU A 106 13.35 -0.10 5.15
N HIS A 107 13.20 -1.12 6.01
CA HIS A 107 11.90 -1.45 6.60
C HIS A 107 11.26 -0.25 7.30
N ARG A 108 12.03 0.46 8.14
CA ARG A 108 11.56 1.70 8.80
C ARG A 108 11.19 2.80 7.81
N ARG A 109 11.94 2.96 6.72
CA ARG A 109 11.63 3.93 5.65
C ARG A 109 10.32 3.57 4.93
N VAL A 110 10.10 2.29 4.64
CA VAL A 110 8.86 1.78 4.03
C VAL A 110 7.67 2.08 4.93
N VAL A 111 7.74 1.67 6.20
CA VAL A 111 6.68 1.95 7.20
C VAL A 111 6.41 3.44 7.29
N ARG A 112 7.45 4.26 7.45
CA ARG A 112 7.32 5.73 7.50
C ARG A 112 6.64 6.30 6.27
N LYS A 113 6.96 5.82 5.06
CA LYS A 113 6.32 6.31 3.82
C LYS A 113 4.86 5.89 3.73
N SER A 114 4.54 4.63 4.04
CA SER A 114 3.15 4.15 4.07
C SER A 114 2.31 4.94 5.08
N CYS A 115 2.81 5.15 6.30
CA CYS A 115 2.15 5.98 7.32
C CYS A 115 2.04 7.46 6.91
N ALA A 116 3.03 8.02 6.23
CA ALA A 116 2.96 9.41 5.77
C ALA A 116 1.90 9.60 4.67
N VAL A 117 1.72 8.60 3.81
CA VAL A 117 0.69 8.61 2.77
C VAL A 117 -0.71 8.57 3.39
N THR A 118 -0.92 7.71 4.37
CA THR A 118 -2.18 7.63 5.13
C THR A 118 -2.38 8.80 6.10
N GLY A 119 -1.32 9.49 6.52
CA GLY A 119 -1.45 10.66 7.41
C GLY A 119 -1.72 11.96 6.64
N LYS A 120 -0.92 12.26 5.61
CA LYS A 120 -0.96 13.57 4.93
C LYS A 120 -2.23 13.80 4.12
N ARG A 121 -2.69 12.77 3.40
CA ARG A 121 -3.82 12.94 2.48
C ARG A 121 -5.17 12.95 3.21
N TRP A 122 -5.25 12.25 4.33
CA TRP A 122 -6.47 12.13 5.13
C TRP A 122 -6.67 13.34 6.05
N ARG A 123 -5.59 13.99 6.50
CA ARG A 123 -5.64 15.31 7.14
C ARG A 123 -6.24 16.40 6.25
N ASN A 124 -5.91 16.41 4.96
CA ASN A 124 -6.43 17.40 4.01
C ASN A 124 -7.90 17.17 3.62
N LEU A 125 -8.48 16.01 3.95
CA LEU A 125 -9.89 15.71 3.70
C LEU A 125 -10.82 16.12 4.86
N HIS A 126 -10.31 16.75 5.93
CA HIS A 126 -11.07 17.09 7.15
C HIS A 126 -11.80 15.88 7.79
N LEU A 127 -11.41 14.65 7.45
CA LEU A 127 -11.97 13.41 8.01
C LEU A 127 -11.21 12.93 9.25
N TRP A 128 -10.13 13.61 9.65
CA TRP A 128 -9.41 13.32 10.87
C TRP A 128 -9.91 14.21 12.01
N CYS A 129 -10.96 13.76 12.68
CA CYS A 129 -11.36 14.29 13.99
C CYS A 129 -10.65 13.49 15.09
N GLY A 130 -9.47 13.95 15.50
CA GLY A 130 -9.03 13.88 16.89
C GLY A 130 -8.36 12.60 17.44
N SER A 131 -7.15 12.83 17.94
CA SER A 131 -6.67 12.47 19.30
C SER A 131 -5.76 11.24 19.48
N VAL A 132 -4.45 11.49 19.35
CA VAL A 132 -3.49 11.03 20.36
C VAL A 132 -2.97 12.29 21.06
N SER A 133 -3.61 12.62 22.17
CA SER A 133 -3.16 13.62 23.14
C SER A 133 -3.62 13.20 24.53
N SER A 134 -2.87 12.28 25.14
CA SER A 134 -2.38 12.29 26.53
C SER A 134 -1.56 11.03 26.77
#